data_AF-A0A0F9R2B4-F1
#
_entry.id   AF-A0A0F9R2B4-F1
#
_cell.length_a   1.000
_cell.length_b   1.000
_cell.length_c   1.000
_cell.angle_alpha   90.00
_cell.angle_beta   90.00
_cell.angle_gamma   90.00
#
_symmetry.space_group_name_H-M   'P 1'
#
loop_
_entity.id
_entity.type
_entity.pdbx_description
1 polymer ?
#
loop_
_entity_poly.entity_id
_entity_poly.type
_entity_poly.pdbx_seq_one_letter_code
_entity_poly.pdbx_strand_id
1 'polypeptide(L)' 'MEIDSPQATYETTICILCGSGEDENVLLLCDGCDKGFHTYCLNLPAIPVGDWYCPGCRRTQPATNNVPLQTP' A
#
# COMPACT_ATOMS: atom_id res chain seq x y z
N MET A 1 30.28 23.99 4.21
CA MET A 1 30.00 22.87 3.29
C MET A 1 28.52 22.95 3.04
N GLU A 2 28.14 23.51 1.91
CA GLU A 2 26.73 23.76 1.57
C GLU A 2 26.08 22.47 1.06
N ILE A 3 24.74 22.43 1.14
CA ILE A 3 23.74 21.73 0.31
C ILE A 3 22.66 21.04 1.18
N ASP A 4 21.52 21.74 1.22
CA ASP A 4 20.13 21.27 1.21
C ASP A 4 19.65 20.39 2.38
N SER A 5 18.98 20.98 3.36
CA SER A 5 17.51 21.08 3.41
C SER A 5 16.99 20.07 4.46
N PRO A 6 16.03 20.43 5.32
CA PRO A 6 15.62 19.59 6.45
C PRO A 6 15.11 18.27 5.86
N GLN A 7 15.86 17.19 6.02
CA GLN A 7 15.44 15.91 5.43
C GLN A 7 14.09 15.58 6.04
N ALA A 8 13.06 15.75 5.21
CA ALA A 8 11.73 15.28 5.44
C ALA A 8 11.87 13.90 6.07
N THR A 9 11.28 13.70 7.24
CA THR A 9 11.09 12.36 7.77
C THR A 9 10.28 11.62 6.72
N TYR A 10 10.96 10.94 5.78
CA TYR A 10 10.33 10.10 4.79
C TYR A 10 9.49 9.11 5.58
N GLU A 11 8.16 9.25 5.53
CA GLU A 11 7.26 8.33 6.19
C GLU A 11 7.44 6.98 5.50
N THR A 12 8.27 6.12 6.10
CA THR A 12 8.55 4.80 5.55
C THR A 12 7.32 3.93 5.74
N THR A 13 6.68 3.56 4.64
CA THR A 13 5.56 2.62 4.70
C THR A 13 6.08 1.26 5.14
N ILE A 14 5.54 0.77 6.25
CA ILE A 14 5.89 -0.53 6.82
C ILE A 14 4.83 -1.58 6.52
N CYS A 15 5.26 -2.82 6.35
CA CYS A 15 4.33 -3.94 6.31
C CYS A 15 3.69 -4.17 7.68
N ILE A 16 2.36 -4.16 7.74
CA ILE A 16 1.63 -4.36 9.00
C ILE A 16 1.76 -5.80 9.55
N LEU A 17 2.15 -6.76 8.71
CA LEU A 17 2.27 -8.18 9.09
C LEU A 17 3.63 -8.54 9.67
N CYS A 18 4.72 -8.01 9.12
CA CYS A 18 6.08 -8.30 9.60
C CYS A 18 6.75 -7.11 10.32
N GLY A 19 6.19 -5.90 10.22
CA GLY A 19 6.75 -4.67 10.80
C GLY A 19 7.96 -4.10 10.06
N SER A 20 8.38 -4.69 8.93
CA SER A 20 9.52 -4.21 8.12
C SER A 20 9.06 -3.32 6.97
N GLY A 21 9.86 -2.31 6.64
CA GLY A 21 9.74 -1.49 5.43
C GLY A 21 10.74 -1.89 4.33
N GLU A 22 11.44 -3.01 4.49
CA GLU A 22 12.32 -3.57 3.45
C GLU A 22 11.51 -4.12 2.27
N ASP A 23 12.17 -4.57 1.21
CA ASP A 23 11.53 -5.16 0.02
C ASP A 23 10.36 -4.31 -0.54
N GLU A 24 10.56 -2.99 -0.63
CA GLU A 24 9.55 -2.03 -1.10
C GLU A 24 8.96 -2.40 -2.48
N ASN A 25 9.76 -3.04 -3.34
CA ASN A 25 9.34 -3.51 -4.66
C ASN A 25 8.23 -4.58 -4.61
N VAL A 26 8.06 -5.24 -3.48
CA VAL A 26 6.97 -6.21 -3.26
C VAL A 26 6.03 -5.80 -2.13
N LEU A 27 6.12 -4.55 -1.66
CA LEU A 27 5.25 -3.94 -0.66
C LEU A 27 4.05 -3.30 -1.36
N LEU A 28 2.85 -3.83 -1.12
CA LEU A 28 1.59 -3.31 -1.62
C LEU A 28 1.03 -2.24 -0.68
N LEU A 29 0.53 -1.15 -1.25
CA LEU A 29 -0.29 -0.17 -0.55
C LEU A 29 -1.77 -0.45 -0.82
N CYS A 30 -2.57 -0.42 0.23
CA CYS A 30 -4.01 -0.60 0.11
C CYS A 30 -4.68 0.71 -0.34
N ASP A 31 -5.35 0.73 -1.50
CA ASP A 31 -6.01 1.95 -2.04
C ASP A 31 -7.13 2.50 -1.14
N GLY A 32 -7.64 1.68 -0.19
CA GLY A 32 -8.67 2.11 0.76
C GLY A 32 -8.17 2.62 2.12
N CYS A 33 -6.93 2.36 2.52
CA CYS A 33 -6.44 2.74 3.87
C CYS A 33 -4.93 3.02 3.98
N ASP A 34 -4.22 2.97 2.86
CA ASP A 34 -2.80 3.30 2.70
C ASP A 34 -1.83 2.47 3.55
N LYS A 35 -2.29 1.33 4.07
CA LYS A 35 -1.45 0.39 4.83
C LYS A 35 -0.60 -0.47 3.89
N GLY A 36 0.66 -0.68 4.29
CA GLY A 36 1.63 -1.53 3.60
C GLY A 36 1.50 -3.01 3.91
N PHE A 37 1.64 -3.86 2.88
CA PHE A 37 1.66 -5.32 3.01
C PHE A 37 2.56 -5.96 1.95
N HIS A 38 3.54 -6.78 2.34
CA HIS A 38 4.28 -7.56 1.35
C HIS A 38 3.41 -8.63 0.71
N THR A 39 3.63 -8.88 -0.58
CA THR A 39 3.00 -9.98 -1.32
C THR A 39 3.19 -11.32 -0.61
N TYR A 40 4.40 -11.61 -0.15
CA TYR A 40 4.72 -12.86 0.53
C TYR A 40 4.08 -12.94 1.92
N CYS A 41 3.98 -11.83 2.67
CA CYS A 41 3.28 -11.80 3.94
C CYS A 41 1.77 -12.07 3.79
N LEU A 42 1.21 -11.76 2.63
CA LEU A 42 -0.19 -12.03 2.27
C LEU A 42 -0.40 -13.34 1.49
N ASN A 43 0.67 -14.12 1.26
CA ASN A 43 0.65 -15.30 0.40
C ASN A 43 0.12 -15.03 -1.02
N LEU A 44 0.39 -13.84 -1.56
CA LEU A 44 0.10 -13.50 -2.95
C LEU A 44 1.25 -13.98 -3.85
N PRO A 45 0.93 -14.58 -5.02
CA PRO A 45 1.96 -15.09 -5.93
C PRO A 45 2.73 -13.97 -6.65
N ALA A 46 2.14 -12.78 -6.78
CA ALA A 46 2.73 -11.61 -7.45
C ALA A 46 2.00 -10.33 -7.04
N ILE A 47 2.54 -9.18 -7.45
CA ILE A 47 1.90 -7.86 -7.36
C ILE A 47 0.65 -7.84 -8.26
N PRO A 48 -0.55 -7.59 -7.73
CA PRO A 48 -1.77 -7.44 -8.53
C PRO A 48 -1.68 -6.24 -9.48
N VAL A 49 -2.36 -6.33 -10.62
CA VAL A 49 -2.48 -5.23 -11.57
C VAL A 49 -3.73 -4.41 -11.24
N GLY A 50 -3.59 -3.09 -11.16
CA GLY A 50 -4.67 -2.17 -10.79
C GLY A 50 -4.87 -2.07 -9.28
N ASP A 51 -6.04 -1.58 -8.88
CA ASP A 51 -6.36 -1.33 -7.48
C ASP A 51 -6.28 -2.60 -6.63
N TRP A 52 -5.65 -2.48 -5.47
CA TRP A 52 -5.54 -3.54 -4.48
C TRP A 52 -6.05 -3.08 -3.11
N TYR A 53 -6.91 -3.91 -2.52
CA TYR A 53 -7.50 -3.66 -1.22
C TYR A 53 -7.09 -4.74 -0.23
N CYS A 54 -6.64 -4.33 0.96
CA CYS A 54 -6.29 -5.24 2.03
C CYS A 54 -7.50 -6.06 2.53
N PRO A 55 -7.29 -7.19 3.24
CA PRO A 55 -8.37 -8.02 3.76
C PRO A 55 -9.38 -7.27 4.66
N GLY A 56 -8.95 -6.18 5.31
CA GLY A 56 -9.84 -5.29 6.07
C GLY A 56 -10.79 -4.51 5.16
N CYS A 57 -10.24 -3.75 4.21
CA CYS A 57 -11.02 -2.95 3.26
C CYS A 57 -11.94 -3.81 2.39
N ARG A 58 -11.49 -5.01 1.97
CA ARG A 58 -12.31 -5.93 1.18
C ARG A 58 -13.58 -6.40 1.90
N ARG A 59 -13.59 -6.42 3.24
CA ARG A 59 -14.77 -6.81 4.04
C ARG A 59 -15.76 -5.68 4.23
N THR A 60 -15.32 -4.43 4.10
CA THR A 60 -16.14 -3.22 4.28
C THR A 60 -16.71 -2.65 2.99
N GLN A 61 -16.25 -3.09 1.82
CA GLN A 61 -16.87 -2.70 0.55
C GLN A 61 -18.25 -3.38 0.42
N PRO A 62 -19.37 -2.64 0.40
CA PRO A 62 -20.64 -3.21 -0.02
C PRO A 62 -20.47 -3.73 -1.45
N ALA A 63 -21.07 -4.88 -1.77
CA ALA A 63 -20.98 -5.54 -3.08
C ALA A 63 -21.72 -4.77 -4.21
N THR A 64 -21.66 -3.44 -4.22
CA THR A 64 -22.29 -2.59 -5.23
C THR A 64 -21.22 -2.03 -6.15
N ASN A 65 -21.12 -2.68 -7.31
CA ASN A 65 -20.50 -2.19 -8.53
C ASN A 65 -20.79 -0.70 -8.80
N ASN A 66 -19.72 0.08 -9.01
CA ASN A 66 -19.57 1.17 -9.99
C ASN A 66 -18.45 2.08 -9.52
N VAL A 67 -17.27 1.97 -10.13
CA VAL A 67 -16.26 3.03 -10.08
C VAL A 67 -16.51 3.94 -11.28
N PRO A 68 -17.04 5.16 -11.10
CA PRO A 68 -16.73 6.22 -12.02
C PRO A 68 -15.78 7.21 -11.35
N LEU A 69 -14.67 7.39 -12.07
CA LEU A 69 -13.83 8.59 -12.15
C LEU A 69 -12.85 8.81 -11.00
N GLN A 70 -11.66 8.24 -11.23
CA GLN A 70 -10.44 9.07 -11.23
C GLN A 70 -10.77 10.48 -11.73
N THR A 71 -10.52 11.47 -10.90
CA THR A 71 -10.32 12.86 -11.34
C THR A 71 -9.23 13.46 -10.42
N PRO A 72 -8.40 14.36 -10.98
CA PRO A 72 -6.98 14.50 -10.64
C PRO A 72 -6.68 15.01 -9.23
#